data_AF-A0A8J1LPP5-F1
#
_entry.id   AF-A0A8J1LPP5-F1
#
_cell.length_a   1.000
_cell.length_b   1.000
_cell.length_c   1.000
_cell.angle_alpha   90.00
_cell.angle_beta   90.00
_cell.angle_gamma   90.00
#
_symmetry.space_group_name_H-M   'P 1'
#
loop_
_entity.id
_entity.type
_entity.pdbx_description
1 polymer ?
#
loop_
_entity_poly.entity_id
_entity_poly.type
_entity_poly.pdbx_seq_one_letter_code
_entity_poly.pdbx_strand_id
1 'polypeptide(L)'
;MHTYVAAFAHVHMRLHSRMHDTCAVGVRELWNPVITEAVKQGIHPLENQTKNSHSNWDMSSSFFFAGTVVTTIGYGTLAPRTPGGQIFCVIYALFGIPLNIIVLGHVGKLLSRMCHRFGQYCFNKGMKQKKAKVLTMIFFLVTGMIVFLGLPPLLLTKTENWTYTEGVYYAFISLSTIGFGDYVVGYGPQHYMPFRGFRALVCLWILFGLAWLSLLFNLLTSLLEDTEKKIAKDIQKKVKSKKASEQVPLEPLSRSHLSEKEEPMEPSDCNISGEKIIKGQL
;
A
#
# COMPACT_ATOMS: atom_id res chain seq x y z
N MET A 1 41.01 -16.96 60.71
CA MET A 1 39.57 -16.77 61.02
C MET A 1 38.87 -15.79 60.08
N HIS A 2 39.47 -14.65 59.71
CA HIS A 2 38.80 -13.61 58.90
C HIS A 2 38.40 -14.02 57.47
N THR A 3 39.14 -14.92 56.81
CA THR A 3 38.85 -15.35 55.42
C THR A 3 37.63 -16.26 55.30
N TYR A 4 37.37 -17.10 56.32
CA TYR A 4 36.24 -18.04 56.33
C TYR A 4 34.90 -17.34 56.53
N VAL A 5 34.86 -16.27 57.34
CA VAL A 5 33.65 -15.48 57.60
C VAL A 5 33.22 -14.71 56.35
N ALA A 6 34.17 -14.14 55.60
CA ALA A 6 33.88 -13.44 54.35
C ALA A 6 33.37 -14.39 53.25
N ALA A 7 33.93 -15.59 53.15
CA ALA A 7 33.47 -16.61 52.20
C ALA A 7 32.05 -17.09 52.53
N PHE A 8 31.74 -17.32 53.81
CA PHE A 8 30.40 -17.72 54.25
C PHE A 8 29.36 -16.64 54.01
N ALA A 9 29.66 -15.37 54.31
CA ALA A 9 28.75 -14.25 54.06
C ALA A 9 28.46 -14.06 52.55
N HIS A 10 29.47 -14.21 51.70
CA HIS A 10 29.31 -14.09 50.25
C HIS A 10 28.52 -15.26 49.64
N VAL A 11 28.71 -16.48 50.13
CA VAL A 11 27.91 -17.65 49.74
C VAL A 11 26.45 -17.49 50.20
N HIS A 12 26.23 -17.02 51.42
CA HIS A 12 24.89 -16.76 51.96
C HIS A 12 24.14 -15.66 51.18
N MET A 13 24.79 -14.55 50.84
CA MET A 13 24.18 -13.51 50.00
C MET A 13 23.85 -14.02 48.59
N ARG A 14 24.73 -14.81 47.96
CA ARG A 14 24.45 -15.41 46.65
C ARG A 14 23.32 -16.44 46.71
N LEU A 15 23.23 -17.24 47.78
CA LEU A 15 22.13 -18.18 47.99
C LEU A 15 20.80 -17.44 48.19
N HIS A 16 20.78 -16.37 49.00
CA HIS A 16 19.59 -15.55 49.21
C HIS A 16 19.13 -14.84 47.93
N SER A 17 20.05 -14.26 47.15
CA SER A 17 19.73 -13.66 45.84
C SER A 17 19.19 -14.71 44.86
N ARG A 18 19.83 -15.89 44.77
CA ARG A 18 19.33 -16.98 43.92
C ARG A 18 17.96 -17.49 44.37
N MET A 19 17.69 -17.60 45.67
CA MET A 19 16.38 -18.00 46.19
C MET A 19 15.31 -16.96 45.85
N HIS A 20 15.61 -15.67 45.97
CA HIS A 20 14.69 -14.59 45.60
C HIS A 20 14.40 -14.58 44.09
N ASP A 21 15.44 -14.76 43.25
CA ASP A 21 15.29 -14.87 41.79
C ASP A 21 14.49 -16.13 41.41
N THR A 22 14.72 -17.27 42.07
CA THR A 22 14.00 -18.52 41.79
C THR A 22 12.52 -18.41 42.20
N CYS A 23 12.23 -17.74 43.31
CA CYS A 23 10.85 -17.48 43.75
C CYS A 23 10.15 -16.48 42.80
N ALA A 24 10.85 -15.43 42.37
CA ALA A 24 10.34 -14.46 41.41
C ALA A 24 10.09 -15.10 40.02
N VAL A 25 10.96 -16.01 39.58
CA VAL A 25 10.77 -16.81 38.37
C VAL A 25 9.57 -17.74 38.53
N GLY A 26 9.47 -18.47 39.65
CA GLY A 26 8.34 -19.37 39.92
C GLY A 26 6.99 -18.64 39.96
N VAL A 27 6.94 -17.46 40.59
CA VAL A 27 5.75 -16.60 40.58
C VAL A 27 5.45 -16.10 39.17
N ARG A 28 6.46 -15.65 38.41
CA ARG A 28 6.29 -15.16 37.04
C ARG A 28 5.76 -16.25 36.10
N GLU A 29 6.25 -17.48 36.19
CA GLU A 29 5.74 -18.61 35.40
C GLU A 29 4.28 -18.96 35.74
N LEU A 30 3.87 -18.78 37.00
CA LEU A 30 2.47 -18.99 37.40
C LEU A 30 1.56 -17.81 36.99
N TRP A 31 2.07 -16.59 37.05
CA TRP A 31 1.30 -15.36 36.82
C TRP A 31 1.18 -14.98 35.33
N ASN A 32 2.22 -15.25 34.54
CA ASN A 32 2.23 -14.97 33.10
C ASN A 32 1.01 -15.54 32.36
N PRO A 33 0.60 -16.82 32.53
CA PRO A 33 -0.57 -17.34 31.84
C PRO A 33 -1.87 -16.69 32.30
N VAL A 34 -2.01 -16.39 33.59
CA VAL A 34 -3.20 -15.72 34.16
C VAL A 34 -3.34 -14.30 33.61
N ILE A 35 -2.25 -13.54 33.59
CA ILE A 35 -2.26 -12.18 33.03
C ILE A 35 -2.45 -12.19 31.53
N THR A 36 -1.83 -13.13 30.83
CA THR A 36 -2.03 -13.28 29.39
C THR A 36 -3.50 -13.57 29.08
N GLU A 37 -4.17 -14.40 29.88
CA GLU A 37 -5.60 -14.69 29.73
C GLU A 37 -6.48 -13.48 30.09
N ALA A 38 -6.19 -12.77 31.19
CA ALA A 38 -6.90 -11.54 31.56
C ALA A 38 -6.76 -10.45 30.49
N VAL A 39 -5.56 -10.27 29.93
CA VAL A 39 -5.30 -9.32 28.83
C VAL A 39 -6.02 -9.77 27.55
N LYS A 40 -6.07 -11.08 27.24
CA LYS A 40 -6.88 -11.61 26.14
C LYS A 40 -8.37 -11.33 26.32
N GLN A 41 -8.85 -11.27 27.57
CA GLN A 41 -10.21 -10.88 27.93
C GLN A 41 -10.43 -9.35 27.92
N GLY A 42 -9.39 -8.56 27.64
CA GLY A 42 -9.46 -7.09 27.58
C GLY A 42 -9.40 -6.44 28.96
N ILE A 43 -8.91 -7.14 29.99
CA ILE A 43 -8.71 -6.61 31.34
C ILE A 43 -7.28 -6.06 31.42
N HIS A 44 -7.15 -4.75 31.63
CA HIS A 44 -5.84 -4.12 31.82
C HIS A 44 -5.42 -4.23 33.30
N PRO A 45 -4.35 -4.97 33.62
CA PRO A 45 -3.97 -5.27 35.01
C PRO A 45 -3.43 -4.06 35.80
N LEU A 46 -3.23 -2.91 35.14
CA LEU A 46 -2.72 -1.68 35.75
C LEU A 46 -3.81 -0.61 35.96
N GLU A 47 -5.06 -0.90 35.57
CA GLU A 47 -6.13 0.08 35.56
C GLU A 47 -7.03 -0.08 36.80
N ASN A 48 -7.05 0.94 37.66
CA ASN A 48 -7.95 1.01 38.81
C ASN A 48 -9.37 1.32 38.33
N GLN A 49 -10.27 0.34 38.40
CA GLN A 49 -11.61 0.35 37.78
C GLN A 49 -12.61 1.38 38.36
N THR A 50 -12.16 2.37 39.12
CA THR A 50 -13.03 3.33 39.80
C THR A 50 -13.33 4.60 39.00
N LYS A 51 -12.79 4.77 37.78
CA LYS A 51 -13.18 5.86 36.87
C LYS A 51 -13.66 5.32 35.53
N ASN A 52 -14.98 5.25 35.38
CA ASN A 52 -15.73 5.01 34.15
C ASN A 52 -15.49 3.66 33.45
N SER A 53 -16.32 2.66 33.78
CA SER A 53 -16.43 1.41 33.03
C SER A 53 -16.87 1.65 31.58
N HIS A 54 -15.93 1.99 30.71
CA HIS A 54 -16.14 1.95 29.27
C HIS A 54 -16.09 0.49 28.82
N SER A 55 -17.25 -0.09 28.49
CA SER A 55 -17.31 -1.42 27.87
C SER A 55 -16.61 -1.38 26.51
N ASN A 56 -15.73 -2.35 26.27
CA ASN A 56 -15.09 -2.57 24.99
C ASN A 56 -16.09 -2.85 23.84
N TRP A 57 -17.34 -3.17 24.18
CA TRP A 57 -18.42 -3.53 23.24
C TRP A 57 -19.64 -2.59 23.36
N ASP A 58 -19.43 -1.29 23.50
CA ASP A 58 -20.50 -0.31 23.28
C ASP A 58 -20.83 -0.16 21.77
N MET A 59 -21.91 0.54 21.43
CA MET A 59 -22.36 0.70 20.04
C MET A 59 -21.29 1.35 19.14
N SER A 60 -20.57 2.36 19.63
CA SER A 60 -19.55 3.08 18.87
C SER A 60 -18.33 2.19 18.59
N SER A 61 -17.92 1.42 19.60
CA SER A 61 -16.83 0.44 19.47
C SER A 61 -17.22 -0.76 18.60
N SER A 62 -18.47 -1.21 18.68
CA SER A 62 -19.02 -2.27 17.82
C SER A 62 -19.09 -1.84 16.36
N PHE A 63 -19.50 -0.59 16.09
CA PHE A 63 -19.48 -0.02 14.75
C PHE A 63 -18.05 0.10 14.20
N PHE A 64 -17.11 0.57 15.03
CA PHE A 64 -15.70 0.64 14.66
C PHE A 64 -15.12 -0.75 14.35
N PHE A 65 -15.40 -1.76 15.18
CA PHE A 65 -15.04 -3.16 14.90
C PHE A 65 -15.65 -3.66 13.59
N ALA A 66 -16.95 -3.43 13.38
CA ALA A 66 -17.64 -3.83 12.16
C ALA A 66 -17.03 -3.16 10.91
N GLY A 67 -16.65 -1.89 11.05
CA GLY A 67 -15.91 -1.14 10.03
C GLY A 67 -14.55 -1.74 9.73
N THR A 68 -13.73 -2.03 10.75
CA THR A 68 -12.38 -2.57 10.57
C THR A 68 -12.35 -3.97 9.95
N VAL A 69 -13.37 -4.79 10.20
CA VAL A 69 -13.56 -6.09 9.52
C VAL A 69 -13.85 -5.89 8.03
N VAL A 70 -14.79 -4.99 7.71
CA VAL A 70 -15.23 -4.75 6.33
C VAL A 70 -14.18 -4.03 5.48
N THR A 71 -13.40 -3.15 6.10
CA THR A 71 -12.26 -2.48 5.48
C THR A 71 -11.00 -3.32 5.44
N THR A 72 -11.06 -4.55 5.95
CA THR A 72 -9.93 -5.49 6.05
C THR A 72 -8.70 -4.92 6.78
N ILE A 73 -8.91 -3.95 7.67
CA ILE A 73 -7.83 -3.40 8.51
C ILE A 73 -7.56 -4.35 9.67
N GLY A 74 -8.62 -4.76 10.37
CA GLY A 74 -8.55 -5.80 11.40
C GLY A 74 -7.46 -5.63 12.47
N TYR A 75 -7.43 -4.51 13.21
CA TYR A 75 -6.43 -4.24 14.26
C TYR A 75 -6.25 -5.37 15.31
N GLY A 76 -7.22 -6.25 15.49
CA GLY A 76 -7.10 -7.41 16.38
C GLY A 76 -7.20 -7.10 17.88
N THR A 77 -7.28 -5.83 18.28
CA THR A 77 -7.50 -5.41 19.68
C THR A 77 -8.89 -5.79 20.19
N LEU A 78 -9.90 -5.79 19.31
CA LEU A 78 -11.25 -6.29 19.55
C LEU A 78 -11.54 -7.45 18.59
N ALA A 79 -11.89 -8.61 19.15
CA ALA A 79 -12.23 -9.80 18.37
C ALA A 79 -13.32 -10.63 19.09
N PRO A 80 -14.25 -11.25 18.35
CA PRO A 80 -15.27 -12.10 18.94
C PRO A 80 -14.62 -13.34 19.58
N ARG A 81 -14.92 -13.57 20.85
CA ARG A 81 -14.40 -14.71 21.62
C ARG A 81 -15.37 -15.90 21.64
N THR A 82 -16.65 -15.66 21.43
CA THR A 82 -17.67 -16.72 21.43
C THR A 82 -17.68 -17.46 20.09
N PRO A 83 -17.93 -18.78 20.08
CA PRO A 83 -18.03 -19.54 18.83
C PRO A 83 -19.09 -18.96 17.88
N GLY A 84 -20.24 -18.56 18.41
CA GLY A 84 -21.30 -17.92 17.63
C GLY A 84 -20.89 -16.57 17.04
N GLY A 85 -20.18 -15.73 17.82
CA GLY A 85 -19.67 -14.44 17.34
C GLY A 85 -18.61 -14.59 16.24
N GLN A 86 -17.78 -15.63 16.32
CA GLN A 86 -16.79 -15.95 15.28
C GLN A 86 -17.46 -16.38 13.97
N ILE A 87 -18.43 -17.30 14.04
CA ILE A 87 -19.19 -17.74 12.86
C ILE A 87 -19.94 -16.55 12.23
N PHE A 88 -20.57 -15.71 13.04
CA PHE A 88 -21.22 -14.49 12.58
C PHE A 88 -20.23 -13.55 11.88
N CYS A 89 -19.04 -13.34 12.45
CA CYS A 89 -18.00 -12.51 11.86
C CYS A 89 -17.53 -13.02 10.50
N VAL A 90 -17.46 -14.35 10.30
CA VAL A 90 -17.11 -14.96 9.01
C VAL A 90 -18.16 -14.63 7.96
N ILE A 91 -19.45 -14.82 8.27
CA ILE A 91 -20.56 -14.52 7.35
C ILE A 91 -20.59 -13.02 7.04
N TYR A 92 -20.41 -12.18 8.07
CA TYR A 92 -20.35 -10.73 7.91
C TYR A 92 -19.20 -10.28 7.01
N ALA A 93 -18.00 -10.84 7.18
CA ALA A 93 -16.85 -10.52 6.34
C ALA A 93 -17.03 -10.99 4.89
N LEU A 94 -17.64 -12.17 4.67
CA LEU A 94 -17.88 -12.74 3.34
C LEU A 94 -18.68 -11.79 2.44
N PHE A 95 -19.73 -11.17 2.96
CA PHE A 95 -20.54 -10.20 2.21
C PHE A 95 -20.03 -8.77 2.35
N GLY A 96 -19.50 -8.42 3.51
CA GLY A 96 -19.04 -7.07 3.82
C GLY A 96 -17.85 -6.63 2.97
N ILE A 97 -16.83 -7.48 2.82
CA ILE A 97 -15.62 -7.12 2.06
C ILE A 97 -15.94 -6.82 0.58
N PRO A 98 -16.69 -7.67 -0.16
CA PRO A 98 -17.12 -7.35 -1.52
C PRO A 98 -17.94 -6.05 -1.61
N LEU A 99 -18.86 -5.83 -0.67
CA LEU A 99 -19.67 -4.61 -0.63
C LEU A 99 -18.78 -3.38 -0.41
N ASN A 100 -17.76 -3.47 0.46
CA ASN A 100 -16.80 -2.39 0.67
C ASN A 100 -16.03 -2.05 -0.60
N ILE A 101 -15.55 -3.05 -1.35
CA ILE A 101 -14.85 -2.83 -2.62
C ILE A 101 -15.75 -2.09 -3.62
N ILE A 102 -17.04 -2.45 -3.70
CA ILE A 102 -18.01 -1.76 -4.56
C ILE A 102 -18.20 -0.30 -4.11
N VAL A 103 -18.36 -0.06 -2.81
CA VAL A 103 -18.49 1.28 -2.24
C VAL A 103 -17.24 2.11 -2.54
N LEU A 104 -16.04 1.58 -2.27
CA LEU A 104 -14.77 2.23 -2.59
C LEU A 104 -14.66 2.56 -4.08
N GLY A 105 -15.12 1.67 -4.96
CA GLY A 105 -15.19 1.92 -6.40
C GLY A 105 -16.11 3.10 -6.76
N HIS A 106 -17.30 3.20 -6.15
CA HIS A 106 -18.21 4.32 -6.36
C HIS A 106 -17.67 5.64 -5.80
N VAL A 107 -17.11 5.63 -4.60
CA VAL A 107 -16.52 6.82 -3.99
C VAL A 107 -15.27 7.26 -4.78
N GLY A 108 -14.43 6.33 -5.21
CA GLY A 108 -13.29 6.62 -6.09
C GLY A 108 -13.72 7.27 -7.41
N LYS A 109 -14.81 6.80 -8.04
CA LYS A 109 -15.41 7.45 -9.23
C LYS A 109 -15.94 8.86 -8.91
N LEU A 110 -16.54 9.07 -7.74
CA LEU A 110 -16.98 10.39 -7.30
C LEU A 110 -15.79 11.35 -7.16
N LEU A 111 -14.73 10.94 -6.47
CA LEU A 111 -13.52 11.75 -6.30
C LEU A 111 -12.83 12.02 -7.64
N SER A 112 -12.77 11.03 -8.54
CA SER A 112 -12.22 11.21 -9.89
C SER A 112 -13.02 12.22 -10.71
N ARG A 113 -14.36 12.22 -10.62
CA ARG A 113 -15.21 13.23 -11.26
C ARG A 113 -14.94 14.64 -10.70
N MET A 114 -14.76 14.76 -9.39
CA MET A 114 -14.39 16.04 -8.76
C MET A 114 -13.03 16.54 -9.26
N CYS A 115 -12.04 15.66 -9.31
CA CYS A 115 -10.72 15.95 -9.89
C CYS A 115 -10.84 16.39 -11.35
N HIS A 116 -11.68 15.73 -12.15
CA HIS A 116 -11.86 16.10 -13.56
C HIS A 116 -12.51 17.48 -13.72
N ARG A 117 -13.55 17.80 -12.93
CA ARG A 117 -14.17 19.14 -12.93
C ARG A 117 -13.17 20.23 -12.57
N PHE A 118 -12.36 19.99 -11.54
CA PHE A 118 -11.31 20.93 -11.15
C PHE A 118 -10.25 21.07 -12.26
N GLY A 119 -9.93 19.97 -12.95
CA GLY A 119 -9.00 19.98 -14.07
C GLY A 119 -9.53 20.74 -15.28
N GLN A 120 -10.84 20.66 -15.55
CA GLN A 120 -11.50 21.48 -16.56
C GLN A 120 -11.45 22.97 -16.19
N TYR A 121 -11.65 23.31 -14.91
CA TYR A 121 -11.48 24.69 -14.45
C TYR A 121 -10.05 25.21 -14.70
N CYS A 122 -9.02 24.41 -14.40
CA CYS A 122 -7.63 24.76 -14.73
C CYS A 122 -7.36 24.83 -16.24
N PHE A 123 -7.99 23.96 -17.04
CA PHE A 123 -7.89 23.98 -18.50
C PHE A 123 -8.48 25.27 -19.09
N ASN A 124 -9.63 25.72 -18.58
CA ASN A 124 -10.27 26.97 -19.01
C ASN A 124 -9.40 28.22 -18.73
N LYS A 125 -8.39 28.13 -17.85
CA LYS A 125 -7.36 29.17 -17.67
C LYS A 125 -6.22 29.12 -18.70
N GLY A 126 -6.33 28.32 -19.77
CA GLY A 126 -5.40 28.31 -20.90
C GLY A 126 -4.26 27.29 -20.82
N MET A 127 -4.33 26.32 -19.90
CA MET A 127 -3.30 25.28 -19.78
C MET A 127 -3.44 24.19 -20.86
N LYS A 128 -2.33 23.61 -21.32
CA LYS A 128 -2.37 22.43 -22.21
C LYS A 128 -3.04 21.23 -21.49
N GLN A 129 -3.97 20.54 -22.14
CA GLN A 129 -4.74 19.41 -21.59
C GLN A 129 -3.90 18.38 -20.82
N LYS A 130 -2.81 17.88 -21.41
CA LYS A 130 -1.94 16.88 -20.76
C LYS A 130 -1.32 17.42 -19.47
N LYS A 131 -0.85 18.67 -19.48
CA LYS A 131 -0.26 19.32 -18.30
C LYS A 131 -1.32 19.62 -17.23
N ALA A 132 -2.49 20.11 -17.63
CA ALA A 132 -3.60 20.40 -16.70
C ALA A 132 -4.06 19.12 -15.99
N LYS A 133 -4.28 18.03 -16.74
CA LYS A 133 -4.71 16.74 -16.17
C LYS A 133 -3.70 16.21 -15.14
N VAL A 134 -2.41 16.23 -15.47
CA VAL A 134 -1.34 15.78 -14.55
C VAL A 134 -1.22 16.70 -13.34
N LEU A 135 -1.24 18.02 -13.54
CA LEU A 135 -1.12 18.98 -12.42
C LEU A 135 -2.29 18.86 -11.45
N THR A 136 -3.53 18.78 -11.95
CA THR A 136 -4.71 18.62 -11.10
C THR A 136 -4.70 17.27 -10.37
N MET A 137 -4.24 16.21 -11.02
CA MET A 137 -4.09 14.89 -10.38
C MET A 137 -3.06 14.93 -9.24
N ILE A 138 -1.89 15.54 -9.46
CA ILE A 138 -0.85 15.71 -8.44
C ILE A 138 -1.38 16.58 -7.30
N PHE A 139 -2.05 17.69 -7.61
CA PHE A 139 -2.67 18.56 -6.61
C PHE A 139 -3.65 17.78 -5.73
N PHE A 140 -4.55 16.98 -6.31
CA PHE A 140 -5.51 16.19 -5.56
C PHE A 140 -4.84 15.11 -4.68
N LEU A 141 -3.76 14.51 -5.16
CA LEU A 141 -2.96 13.57 -4.36
C LEU A 141 -2.27 14.26 -3.18
N VAL A 142 -1.60 15.40 -3.40
CA VAL A 142 -0.93 16.15 -2.34
C VAL A 142 -1.93 16.69 -1.32
N THR A 143 -3.05 17.26 -1.77
CA THR A 143 -4.12 17.72 -0.87
C THR A 143 -4.68 16.55 -0.06
N GLY A 144 -4.91 15.39 -0.68
CA GLY A 144 -5.39 14.21 0.05
C GLY A 144 -4.37 13.66 1.04
N MET A 145 -3.07 13.67 0.72
CA MET A 145 -2.02 13.35 1.70
C MET A 145 -2.11 14.26 2.93
N ILE A 146 -2.28 15.58 2.73
CA ILE A 146 -2.39 16.52 3.85
C ILE A 146 -3.69 16.28 4.65
N VAL A 147 -4.83 16.11 3.97
CA VAL A 147 -6.15 15.96 4.62
C VAL A 147 -6.31 14.61 5.32
N PHE A 148 -5.79 13.52 4.75
CA PHE A 148 -5.97 12.18 5.29
C PHE A 148 -4.78 11.69 6.14
N LEU A 149 -3.55 12.13 5.88
CA LEU A 149 -2.37 11.69 6.65
C LEU A 149 -1.76 12.79 7.52
N GLY A 150 -1.97 14.07 7.23
CA GLY A 150 -1.39 15.18 8.00
C GLY A 150 -2.30 15.73 9.10
N LEU A 151 -3.54 16.09 8.74
CA LEU A 151 -4.49 16.75 9.64
C LEU A 151 -5.02 15.85 10.77
N PRO A 152 -5.39 14.57 10.54
CA PRO A 152 -5.94 13.71 11.59
C PRO A 152 -4.94 13.43 12.72
N PRO A 153 -3.65 13.15 12.46
CA PRO A 153 -2.64 13.03 13.52
C PRO A 153 -2.53 14.26 14.43
N LEU A 154 -2.72 15.49 13.91
CA LEU A 154 -2.71 16.71 14.73
C LEU A 154 -3.88 16.76 15.72
N LEU A 155 -5.01 16.14 15.38
CA LEU A 155 -6.16 16.02 16.28
C LEU A 155 -5.94 14.88 17.28
N LEU A 156 -5.41 13.75 16.82
CA LEU A 156 -5.18 12.55 17.61
C LEU A 156 -4.11 12.74 18.69
N THR A 157 -3.08 13.55 18.44
CA THR A 157 -2.06 13.87 19.46
C THR A 157 -2.67 14.51 20.71
N LYS A 158 -3.70 15.34 20.52
CA LYS A 158 -4.39 16.02 21.64
C LYS A 158 -5.36 15.10 22.37
N THR A 159 -5.99 14.14 21.68
CA THR A 159 -7.00 13.27 22.28
C THR A 159 -6.40 12.01 22.90
N GLU A 160 -5.40 11.42 22.24
CA GLU A 160 -4.83 10.12 22.61
C GLU A 160 -3.47 10.21 23.30
N ASN A 161 -2.95 11.43 23.53
CA ASN A 161 -1.62 11.67 24.09
C ASN A 161 -0.47 11.04 23.27
N TRP A 162 -0.69 10.78 21.98
CA TRP A 162 0.34 10.32 21.06
C TRP A 162 1.22 11.48 20.59
N THR A 163 2.47 11.19 20.24
CA THR A 163 3.32 12.09 19.46
C THR A 163 2.79 12.22 18.04
N TYR A 164 3.14 13.32 17.36
CA TYR A 164 2.67 13.55 15.99
C TYR A 164 3.13 12.44 15.03
N THR A 165 4.35 11.94 15.24
CA THR A 165 4.93 10.82 14.49
C THR A 165 4.13 9.52 14.67
N GLU A 166 3.70 9.22 15.89
CA GLU A 166 2.85 8.05 16.17
C GLU A 166 1.46 8.21 15.54
N GLY A 167 0.89 9.42 15.55
CA GLY A 167 -0.35 9.71 14.85
C GLY A 167 -0.25 9.50 13.34
N VAL A 168 0.82 9.99 12.70
CA VAL A 168 1.07 9.78 11.25
C VAL A 168 1.28 8.29 10.95
N TYR A 169 2.03 7.59 11.80
CA TYR A 169 2.21 6.14 11.70
C TYR A 169 0.86 5.41 11.76
N TYR A 170 0.03 5.72 12.76
CA TYR A 170 -1.32 5.18 12.86
C TYR A 170 -2.15 5.45 11.60
N ALA A 171 -2.15 6.69 11.10
CA ALA A 171 -2.91 7.04 9.91
C ALA A 171 -2.45 6.25 8.67
N PHE A 172 -1.13 6.11 8.47
CA PHE A 172 -0.59 5.32 7.36
C PHE A 172 -0.93 3.84 7.48
N ILE A 173 -0.68 3.21 8.63
CA ILE A 173 -0.94 1.77 8.88
C ILE A 173 -2.44 1.44 8.76
N SER A 174 -3.29 2.38 9.17
CA SER A 174 -4.74 2.24 9.07
C SER A 174 -5.25 2.36 7.64
N LEU A 175 -4.83 3.41 6.91
CA LEU A 175 -5.30 3.66 5.55
C LEU A 175 -4.69 2.68 4.54
N SER A 176 -3.48 2.18 4.77
CA SER A 176 -2.87 1.10 3.98
C SER A 176 -3.44 -0.29 4.27
N THR A 177 -4.42 -0.38 5.18
CA THR A 177 -5.05 -1.63 5.64
C THR A 177 -4.06 -2.66 6.20
N ILE A 178 -2.92 -2.22 6.74
CA ILE A 178 -1.95 -3.10 7.42
C ILE A 178 -2.45 -3.45 8.82
N GLY A 179 -2.92 -2.45 9.56
CA GLY A 179 -3.65 -2.65 10.82
C GLY A 179 -2.91 -3.43 11.92
N PHE A 180 -1.68 -3.07 12.28
CA PHE A 180 -0.92 -3.77 13.33
C PHE A 180 -1.63 -3.81 14.69
N GLY A 181 -2.42 -2.79 15.02
CA GLY A 181 -3.21 -2.73 16.26
C GLY A 181 -2.42 -2.35 17.52
N ASP A 182 -1.16 -1.94 17.35
CA ASP A 182 -0.32 -1.31 18.37
C ASP A 182 -0.84 0.07 18.78
N TYR A 183 -1.35 0.85 17.82
CA TYR A 183 -2.08 2.09 18.05
C TYR A 183 -3.52 1.93 17.56
N VAL A 184 -4.48 2.16 18.44
CA VAL A 184 -5.92 2.13 18.12
C VAL A 184 -6.63 3.23 18.89
N VAL A 185 -7.43 4.01 18.18
CA VAL A 185 -8.21 5.12 18.77
C VAL A 185 -9.13 4.63 19.89
N GLY A 186 -9.08 5.32 21.02
CA GLY A 186 -9.91 5.07 22.21
C GLY A 186 -9.62 3.74 22.92
N TYR A 187 -8.45 3.13 22.73
CA TYR A 187 -8.07 1.85 23.34
C TYR A 187 -6.91 2.04 24.32
N GLY A 188 -7.16 1.90 25.63
CA GLY A 188 -6.14 1.91 26.68
C GLY A 188 -6.39 2.91 27.82
N PRO A 189 -5.57 2.87 28.89
CA PRO A 189 -5.90 3.47 30.19
C PRO A 189 -5.77 5.00 30.30
N GLN A 190 -5.13 5.67 29.33
CA GLN A 190 -4.87 7.13 29.37
C GLN A 190 -5.55 7.91 28.22
N HIS A 191 -6.62 7.35 27.64
CA HIS A 191 -7.26 7.92 26.45
C HIS A 191 -8.41 8.85 26.85
N TYR A 192 -8.45 10.06 26.29
CA TYR A 192 -9.58 10.98 26.46
C TYR A 192 -10.50 10.84 25.25
N MET A 193 -11.62 10.12 25.40
CA MET A 193 -12.68 10.17 24.38
C MET A 193 -13.42 11.51 24.50
N PRO A 194 -13.28 12.44 23.54
CA PRO A 194 -13.91 13.76 23.65
C PRO A 194 -15.45 13.68 23.63
N PHE A 195 -16.02 12.68 22.93
CA PHE A 195 -17.47 12.42 22.88
C PHE A 195 -17.74 10.97 22.42
N ARG A 196 -18.95 10.46 22.68
CA ARG A 196 -19.35 9.05 22.44
C ARG A 196 -19.20 8.58 20.98
N GLY A 197 -19.40 9.46 20.01
CA GLY A 197 -19.34 9.14 18.57
C GLY A 197 -17.95 9.20 17.95
N PHE A 198 -16.89 9.46 18.73
CA PHE A 198 -15.55 9.71 18.19
C PHE A 198 -15.02 8.55 17.35
N ARG A 199 -15.13 7.31 17.86
CA ARG A 199 -14.72 6.10 17.12
C ARG A 199 -15.49 5.92 15.81
N ALA A 200 -16.79 6.21 15.79
CA ALA A 200 -17.58 6.19 14.56
C ALA A 200 -17.10 7.25 13.55
N LEU A 201 -16.75 8.47 13.99
CA LEU A 201 -16.16 9.47 13.09
C LEU A 201 -14.80 9.04 12.53
N VAL A 202 -13.95 8.41 13.35
CA VAL A 202 -12.67 7.85 12.87
C VAL A 202 -12.90 6.74 11.85
N CYS A 203 -13.89 5.87 12.07
CA CYS A 203 -14.29 4.86 11.07
C CYS A 203 -14.73 5.51 9.75
N LEU A 204 -15.54 6.57 9.80
CA LEU A 204 -15.95 7.31 8.60
C LEU A 204 -14.76 7.95 7.90
N TRP A 205 -13.84 8.56 8.65
CA TRP A 205 -12.60 9.12 8.10
C TRP A 205 -11.76 8.05 7.40
N ILE A 206 -11.61 6.86 7.98
CA ILE A 206 -10.93 5.72 7.36
C ILE A 206 -11.60 5.35 6.04
N LEU A 207 -12.93 5.26 5.97
CA LEU A 207 -13.65 4.95 4.73
C LEU A 207 -13.36 5.97 3.61
N PHE A 208 -13.37 7.27 3.94
CA PHE A 208 -13.02 8.31 2.97
C PHE A 208 -11.54 8.27 2.57
N GLY A 209 -10.64 8.00 3.52
CA GLY A 209 -9.21 7.86 3.25
C GLY A 209 -8.89 6.66 2.35
N LEU A 210 -9.58 5.53 2.53
CA LEU A 210 -9.47 4.36 1.64
C LEU A 210 -9.97 4.67 0.23
N ALA A 211 -11.03 5.48 0.10
CA ALA A 211 -11.48 5.91 -1.21
C ALA A 211 -10.48 6.84 -1.91
N TRP A 212 -9.79 7.70 -1.15
CA TRP A 212 -8.67 8.47 -1.70
C TRP A 212 -7.50 7.56 -2.09
N LEU A 213 -7.18 6.53 -1.29
CA LEU A 213 -6.14 5.56 -1.61
C LEU A 213 -6.47 4.76 -2.89
N SER A 214 -7.74 4.54 -3.20
CA SER A 214 -8.16 3.96 -4.49
C SER A 214 -7.67 4.79 -5.69
N LEU A 215 -7.61 6.12 -5.59
CA LEU A 215 -7.03 6.96 -6.65
C LEU A 215 -5.52 6.75 -6.78
N LEU A 216 -4.83 6.52 -5.67
CA LEU A 216 -3.41 6.16 -5.68
C LEU A 216 -3.20 4.81 -6.36
N PHE A 217 -4.03 3.79 -6.08
CA PHE A 217 -3.96 2.49 -6.75
C PHE A 217 -4.25 2.60 -8.25
N ASN A 218 -5.21 3.44 -8.65
CA ASN A 218 -5.47 3.71 -10.06
C ASN A 218 -4.27 4.37 -10.76
N LEU A 219 -3.59 5.30 -10.09
CA LEU A 219 -2.33 5.86 -10.60
C LEU A 219 -1.26 4.79 -10.73
N LEU A 220 -1.06 3.99 -9.67
CA LEU A 220 -0.06 2.93 -9.64
C LEU A 220 -0.30 1.93 -10.78
N THR A 221 -1.54 1.48 -10.97
CA THR A 221 -1.93 0.57 -12.06
C THR A 221 -1.65 1.20 -13.42
N SER A 222 -2.00 2.48 -13.62
CA SER A 222 -1.70 3.18 -14.88
C SER A 222 -0.19 3.30 -15.14
N LEU A 223 0.61 3.51 -14.10
CA LEU A 223 2.07 3.59 -14.23
C LEU A 223 2.69 2.22 -14.52
N LEU A 224 2.17 1.15 -13.90
CA LEU A 224 2.57 -0.22 -14.18
C LEU A 224 2.25 -0.58 -15.63
N GLU A 225 1.02 -0.33 -16.10
CA GLU A 225 0.64 -0.57 -17.50
C GLU A 225 1.52 0.20 -18.50
N ASP A 226 1.82 1.47 -18.23
CA ASP A 226 2.67 2.28 -19.11
C ASP A 226 4.13 1.77 -19.11
N THR A 227 4.60 1.27 -17.97
CA THR A 227 5.92 0.64 -17.84
C THR A 227 5.98 -0.67 -18.61
N GLU A 228 4.97 -1.53 -18.48
CA GLU A 228 4.82 -2.78 -19.26
C GLU A 228 4.79 -2.50 -20.77
N LYS A 229 3.99 -1.52 -21.21
CA LYS A 229 3.92 -1.12 -22.63
C LYS A 229 5.26 -0.61 -23.16
N LYS A 230 6.04 0.11 -22.36
CA LYS A 230 7.39 0.57 -22.74
C LYS A 230 8.36 -0.60 -22.86
N ILE A 231 8.39 -1.47 -21.86
CA ILE A 231 9.25 -2.68 -21.85
C ILE A 231 8.93 -3.55 -23.07
N ALA A 232 7.65 -3.80 -23.37
CA ALA A 232 7.23 -4.59 -24.53
C ALA A 232 7.68 -3.96 -25.85
N LYS A 233 7.57 -2.63 -26.00
CA LYS A 233 8.05 -1.91 -27.19
C LYS A 233 9.57 -1.98 -27.35
N ASP A 234 10.32 -1.85 -26.26
CA ASP A 234 11.78 -1.93 -26.29
C ASP A 234 12.27 -3.33 -26.66
N ILE A 235 11.61 -4.37 -26.15
CA ILE A 235 11.86 -5.77 -26.56
C ILE A 235 11.56 -5.96 -28.05
N GLN A 236 10.39 -5.50 -28.53
CA GLN A 236 10.02 -5.61 -29.95
C GLN A 236 11.00 -4.86 -30.86
N LYS A 237 11.46 -3.67 -30.46
CA LYS A 237 12.45 -2.89 -31.22
C LYS A 237 13.79 -3.62 -31.30
N LYS A 238 14.26 -4.23 -30.20
CA LYS A 238 15.47 -5.06 -30.18
C LYS A 238 15.34 -6.30 -31.07
N VAL A 239 14.19 -6.98 -31.07
CA VAL A 239 13.94 -8.14 -31.93
C VAL A 239 13.94 -7.76 -33.41
N LYS A 240 13.27 -6.65 -33.78
CA LYS A 240 13.27 -6.14 -35.17
C LYS A 240 14.67 -5.72 -35.62
N SER A 241 15.43 -5.05 -34.75
CA SER A 241 16.82 -4.68 -35.04
C SER A 241 17.71 -5.90 -35.30
N LYS A 242 17.55 -6.99 -34.52
CA LYS A 242 18.30 -8.24 -34.73
C LYS A 242 17.92 -8.94 -36.05
N LYS A 243 16.63 -8.99 -36.40
CA LYS A 243 16.19 -9.55 -37.68
C LYS A 243 16.70 -8.76 -38.88
N ALA A 244 16.73 -7.42 -38.78
CA ALA A 244 17.25 -6.57 -39.84
C ALA A 244 18.77 -6.70 -40.04
N SER A 245 19.54 -7.01 -38.98
CA SER A 245 20.97 -7.28 -39.10
C SER A 245 21.32 -8.66 -39.65
N GLU A 246 20.38 -9.61 -39.61
CA GLU A 246 20.59 -11.00 -40.07
C GLU A 246 20.17 -11.21 -41.54
N GLN A 247 19.40 -10.28 -42.13
CA GLN A 247 19.06 -10.26 -43.56
C GLN A 247 19.97 -9.29 -44.33
N VAL A 248 21.26 -9.61 -44.45
CA VAL A 248 22.14 -9.02 -45.48
C VAL A 248 22.20 -10.01 -46.66
N PRO A 249 21.67 -9.69 -47.86
CA PRO A 249 21.77 -10.58 -49.01
C PRO A 249 23.23 -10.74 -49.47
N LEU A 250 23.66 -11.98 -49.72
CA LEU A 250 24.90 -12.29 -50.44
C LEU A 250 24.82 -11.73 -51.86
N GLU A 251 25.62 -10.70 -52.15
CA GLU A 251 25.84 -10.18 -53.50
C GLU A 251 26.77 -11.14 -54.28
N PRO A 252 26.46 -11.55 -55.53
CA PRO A 252 27.25 -12.55 -56.22
C PRO A 252 28.55 -11.95 -56.74
N LEU A 253 29.65 -12.63 -56.41
CA LEU A 253 31.01 -12.31 -56.85
C LEU A 253 31.13 -12.41 -58.38
N SER A 254 31.36 -11.31 -59.11
CA SER A 254 32.03 -11.40 -60.42
C SER A 254 32.82 -10.16 -60.82
N ARG A 255 34.15 -10.32 -60.72
CA ARG A 255 35.19 -9.90 -61.69
C ARG A 255 35.36 -8.39 -61.95
N SER A 256 36.16 -7.73 -61.13
CA SER A 256 36.89 -6.51 -61.51
C SER A 256 38.27 -6.87 -62.10
N HIS A 257 38.77 -5.95 -62.94
CA HIS A 257 40.09 -5.88 -63.58
C HIS A 257 40.20 -6.50 -64.97
N LEU A 258 39.77 -5.73 -65.98
CA LEU A 258 40.59 -5.36 -67.14
C LEU A 258 39.80 -4.37 -68.01
N SER A 259 40.18 -3.09 -67.97
CA SER A 259 40.24 -2.28 -69.19
C SER A 259 41.18 -1.10 -68.97
N GLU A 260 42.24 -1.15 -69.76
CA GLU A 260 43.15 -0.09 -70.14
C GLU A 260 42.39 1.10 -70.74
N LYS A 261 43.05 2.26 -70.71
CA LYS A 261 42.69 3.49 -71.44
C LYS A 261 42.62 3.23 -72.94
N GLU A 262 41.63 3.81 -73.60
CA GLU A 262 41.80 4.49 -74.90
C GLU A 262 40.57 5.36 -75.24
N GLU A 263 40.84 6.50 -75.86
CA GLU A 263 39.90 7.52 -76.38
C GLU A 263 40.26 7.68 -77.88
N PRO A 264 39.48 8.34 -78.76
CA PRO A 264 38.10 8.12 -79.22
C PRO A 264 38.00 7.92 -80.77
N MET A 265 36.87 7.43 -81.35
CA MET A 265 36.42 7.86 -82.70
C MET A 265 35.00 7.40 -83.10
N GLU A 266 34.22 8.37 -83.61
CA GLU A 266 33.14 8.35 -84.64
C GLU A 266 31.89 7.42 -84.57
N PRO A 267 30.71 7.92 -85.03
CA PRO A 267 29.43 7.23 -84.92
C PRO A 267 29.05 6.48 -86.22
N SER A 268 28.31 5.38 -86.09
CA SER A 268 27.50 4.86 -87.21
C SER A 268 26.34 3.99 -86.74
N ASP A 269 25.16 4.47 -87.13
CA ASP A 269 23.86 3.87 -87.47
C ASP A 269 23.55 2.37 -87.33
N CYS A 270 22.22 2.17 -87.28
CA CYS A 270 21.40 1.00 -87.57
C CYS A 270 21.17 0.00 -86.43
N ASN A 271 20.02 0.01 -85.75
CA ASN A 271 18.64 -0.25 -86.18
C ASN A 271 18.31 -1.76 -86.34
N ILE A 272 17.08 -2.07 -85.92
CA ILE A 272 16.21 -3.17 -86.34
C ILE A 272 16.04 -4.39 -85.41
N SER A 273 14.75 -4.61 -85.13
CA SER A 273 14.01 -5.83 -84.73
C SER A 273 14.30 -6.42 -83.37
N GLY A 274 13.30 -6.56 -82.50
CA GLY A 274 12.20 -7.52 -82.69
C GLY A 274 12.58 -8.75 -81.86
N GLU A 275 11.82 -9.31 -80.94
CA GLU A 275 10.46 -9.82 -81.03
C GLU A 275 10.21 -10.40 -79.60
N LYS A 276 9.25 -9.91 -78.81
CA LYS A 276 7.86 -10.41 -78.69
C LYS A 276 7.72 -11.79 -78.00
N ILE A 277 6.86 -11.81 -76.97
CA ILE A 277 6.01 -12.92 -76.42
C ILE A 277 6.80 -14.00 -75.62
N ILE A 278 6.39 -14.63 -74.50
CA ILE A 278 5.12 -15.16 -73.94
C ILE A 278 5.35 -15.32 -72.40
N LYS A 279 4.55 -14.73 -71.50
CA LYS A 279 3.31 -15.21 -70.80
C LYS A 279 3.40 -16.56 -70.03
N GLY A 280 2.84 -16.53 -68.81
CA GLY A 280 2.50 -17.69 -67.96
C GLY A 280 3.00 -17.48 -66.53
N GLN A 281 2.28 -16.94 -65.53
CA GLN A 281 0.98 -17.30 -64.95
C GLN A 281 0.89 -18.78 -64.53
N LEU A 282 1.34 -19.06 -63.31
CA LEU A 282 0.48 -19.59 -62.24
C LEU A 282 0.88 -18.91 -60.92
#